data_AF-A0A7C4I0S8-F1
#
_entry.id   AF-A0A7C4I0S8-F1
#
_cell.length_a   1.000
_cell.length_b   1.000
_cell.length_c   1.000
_cell.angle_alpha   90.00
_cell.angle_beta   90.00
_cell.angle_gamma   90.00
#
_symmetry.space_group_name_H-M   'P 1'
#
loop_
_entity.id
_entity.type
_entity.pdbx_description
1 polymer ?
#
loop_
_entity_poly.entity_id
_entity_poly.type
_entity_poly.pdbx_seq_one_letter_code
_entity_poly.pdbx_strand_id
1 'polypeptide(L)'
;MQLGRPTAVKGITALVVALIALSAITSILPVQAKTKGGVSFQDVEGWRTIETDYVVIKVPAAGKHPMFLWWRTGDNETIYVVKFQGLIEFFPVEGFYKRRSHVEPAVLHELFLKKVELLMNESRERLEGVKKARIAIHRECLKASTHLMAASSKLAKGVEGVSGLKEALNEFKEELKGLREKALNANETILVERLNRLIAKVDEALNLASQLKEGLPSEGVKELLTQIRTILTDLVSLHRDLEGEAEKRINETEREINEVQERIKLVRGLVVEAQRRWHPPYFPFNNGVWELSDVNPIMANDGKAIGICFSFDLVKVHNPSFSFAEGNIHIKVRIYNTTVTEVIPQGVEYEVKPGELKMDLVIDRWKWNVDLVRPLLNDIKARGFNGISTPEPNLALWVNLASLNASALKLRLKDLKPDDVERNAQTERILIEGLGRTIHVSTNMSQGEEKHLMRLKAPYVKLKFAVENQTLGGFFKFIGEAVVNDTTLVPVNASYLEAGGYLRLFIAYPFFGSGKLEHDPSIGVDVDEAPQPTYKIRVPSGASYVPEAEAVTPAKALIPIEFAALGVTIITVAIVTVVVVSK
;
A
#
# COMPACT_ATOMS: atom_id res chain seq x y z
N MET A 1 26.48 34.04 105.47
CA MET A 1 27.78 33.62 104.91
C MET A 1 27.46 32.72 103.71
N GLN A 2 27.81 33.17 102.50
CA GLN A 2 27.89 32.47 101.20
C GLN A 2 26.65 31.68 100.71
N LEU A 3 25.86 32.17 99.73
CA LEU A 3 26.05 32.25 98.25
C LEU A 3 25.30 31.11 97.52
N GLY A 4 24.38 31.47 96.60
CA GLY A 4 24.03 30.64 95.43
C GLY A 4 22.58 30.15 95.31
N ARG A 5 21.75 30.86 94.52
CA ARG A 5 20.70 30.26 93.65
C ARG A 5 21.39 29.62 92.41
N PRO A 6 20.80 28.68 91.62
CA PRO A 6 19.43 28.73 91.09
C PRO A 6 18.68 27.40 90.78
N THR A 7 17.43 27.59 90.34
CA THR A 7 16.41 26.73 89.70
C THR A 7 16.86 25.81 88.56
N ALA A 8 16.15 24.69 88.33
CA ALA A 8 15.68 24.29 86.98
C ALA A 8 14.70 23.09 86.98
N VAL A 9 13.58 23.30 86.29
CA VAL A 9 12.59 22.33 85.80
C VAL A 9 13.15 21.59 84.59
N LYS A 10 13.18 20.24 84.58
CA LYS A 10 13.31 19.42 83.35
C LYS A 10 12.67 18.04 83.53
N GLY A 11 11.53 17.81 82.89
CA GLY A 11 10.83 16.52 82.88
C GLY A 11 9.90 16.36 81.68
N ILE A 12 10.21 16.96 80.53
CA ILE A 12 9.52 16.74 79.24
C ILE A 12 10.58 16.86 78.14
N THR A 13 11.46 15.87 78.01
CA THR A 13 12.45 15.83 76.91
C THR A 13 12.91 14.41 76.57
N ALA A 14 12.04 13.40 76.73
CA ALA A 14 12.37 12.02 76.37
C ALA A 14 11.38 11.35 75.40
N LEU A 15 10.21 11.96 75.12
CA LEU A 15 9.21 11.38 74.21
C LEU A 15 9.23 11.96 72.78
N VAL A 16 9.95 13.08 72.55
CA VAL A 16 10.02 13.75 71.24
C VAL A 16 11.15 13.19 70.35
N VAL A 17 12.16 12.55 70.94
CA VAL A 17 13.34 12.07 70.18
C VAL A 17 13.11 10.69 69.55
N ALA A 18 12.17 9.88 70.07
CA ALA A 18 11.83 8.58 69.49
C ALA A 18 10.81 8.66 68.32
N LEU A 19 10.06 9.76 68.20
CA LEU A 19 9.12 9.98 67.08
C LEU A 19 9.75 10.66 65.85
N ILE A 20 10.98 11.18 65.97
CA ILE A 20 11.70 11.84 64.86
C ILE A 20 12.65 10.87 64.15
N ALA A 21 12.90 9.68 64.70
CA ALA A 21 13.80 8.69 64.11
C ALA A 21 13.11 7.64 63.20
N LEU A 22 11.79 7.74 62.97
CA LEU A 22 11.04 6.78 62.12
C LEU A 22 10.50 7.38 60.80
N SER A 23 10.96 8.58 60.40
CA SER A 23 10.56 9.24 59.15
C SER A 23 11.68 9.34 58.09
N ALA A 24 12.84 8.74 58.33
CA ALA A 24 14.01 8.82 57.45
C ALA A 24 14.41 7.46 56.85
N ILE A 25 13.45 6.77 56.23
CA ILE A 25 13.74 5.82 55.12
C ILE A 25 12.71 6.10 54.04
N THR A 26 12.77 7.29 53.44
CA THR A 26 12.27 7.50 52.09
C THR A 26 13.34 7.00 51.14
N SER A 27 12.99 5.96 50.38
CA SER A 27 13.71 5.53 49.19
C SER A 27 14.07 6.75 48.35
N ILE A 28 15.36 7.02 48.21
CA ILE A 28 15.91 8.01 47.29
C ILE A 28 15.64 7.48 45.88
N LEU A 29 14.51 7.87 45.31
CA LEU A 29 14.37 7.94 43.86
C LEU A 29 15.22 9.13 43.40
N PRO A 30 15.95 9.01 42.28
CA PRO A 30 16.65 10.15 41.70
C PRO A 30 15.60 11.19 41.28
N VAL A 31 15.50 12.29 42.02
CA VAL A 31 14.77 13.48 41.59
C VAL A 31 15.61 14.13 40.49
N GLN A 32 15.20 13.93 39.24
CA GLN A 32 15.70 14.72 38.12
C GLN A 32 14.96 16.06 38.06
N ALA A 33 15.72 17.11 37.77
CA ALA A 33 15.37 18.50 37.99
C ALA A 33 14.12 18.96 37.21
N LYS A 34 13.22 19.66 37.90
CA LYS A 34 12.17 20.48 37.29
C LYS A 34 12.86 21.60 36.51
N THR A 35 13.02 21.47 35.21
CA THR A 35 13.46 22.58 34.35
C THR A 35 12.47 23.72 34.51
N LYS A 36 12.96 24.94 34.76
CA LYS A 36 12.12 26.15 34.82
C LYS A 36 11.41 26.32 33.46
N GLY A 37 10.17 25.81 33.37
CA GLY A 37 9.37 25.76 32.15
C GLY A 37 8.65 24.41 31.93
N GLY A 38 7.61 24.15 32.72
CA GLY A 38 6.39 23.41 32.30
C GLY A 38 6.40 21.88 32.10
N VAL A 39 7.49 21.24 31.65
CA VAL A 39 7.50 19.78 31.42
C VAL A 39 8.36 19.06 32.45
N SER A 40 7.83 17.98 33.02
CA SER A 40 8.61 17.01 33.80
C SER A 40 8.44 15.61 33.23
N PHE A 41 9.45 14.76 33.40
CA PHE A 41 9.33 13.35 33.04
C PHE A 41 10.00 12.45 34.08
N GLN A 42 9.53 11.22 34.18
CA GLN A 42 10.05 10.20 35.09
C GLN A 42 9.98 8.81 34.45
N ASP A 43 11.03 8.02 34.66
CA ASP A 43 11.09 6.62 34.25
C ASP A 43 10.89 5.72 35.47
N VAL A 44 9.80 4.95 35.49
CA VAL A 44 9.43 4.06 36.59
C VAL A 44 8.93 2.74 36.04
N GLU A 45 9.53 1.63 36.47
CA GLU A 45 9.08 0.26 36.16
C GLU A 45 8.88 -0.01 34.65
N GLY A 46 9.78 0.51 33.80
CA GLY A 46 9.73 0.30 32.35
C GLY A 46 8.74 1.19 31.60
N TRP A 47 8.20 2.22 32.26
CA TRP A 47 7.36 3.26 31.69
C TRP A 47 8.01 4.64 31.83
N ARG A 48 7.84 5.47 30.81
CA ARG A 48 8.12 6.90 30.88
C ARG A 48 6.82 7.67 31.01
N THR A 49 6.72 8.49 32.05
CA THR A 49 5.60 9.42 32.23
C THR A 49 6.11 10.83 32.00
N ILE A 50 5.41 11.60 31.16
CA ILE A 50 5.66 12.99 30.82
C ILE A 50 4.45 13.78 31.29
N GLU A 51 4.67 14.81 32.08
CA GLU A 51 3.61 15.65 32.64
C GLU A 51 3.85 17.11 32.26
N THR A 52 2.82 17.73 31.69
CA THR A 52 2.72 19.16 31.45
C THR A 52 1.58 19.75 32.26
N ASP A 53 1.41 21.07 32.22
CA ASP A 53 0.29 21.75 32.87
C ASP A 53 -1.09 21.34 32.30
N TYR A 54 -1.14 20.72 31.11
CA TYR A 54 -2.39 20.40 30.40
C TYR A 54 -2.64 18.89 30.24
N VAL A 55 -1.58 18.12 29.97
CA VAL A 55 -1.70 16.70 29.64
C VAL A 55 -0.60 15.88 30.31
N VAL A 56 -0.97 14.69 30.77
CA VAL A 56 -0.04 13.64 31.18
C VAL A 56 -0.01 12.58 30.10
N ILE A 57 1.18 12.18 29.69
CA ILE A 57 1.43 11.13 28.69
C ILE A 57 2.27 10.04 29.34
N LYS A 58 1.91 8.79 29.09
CA LYS A 58 2.66 7.63 29.56
C LYS A 58 2.94 6.69 28.39
N VAL A 59 4.22 6.33 28.23
CA VAL A 59 4.70 5.49 27.13
C VAL A 59 5.61 4.35 27.61
N PRO A 60 5.65 3.20 26.93
CA PRO A 60 6.58 2.12 27.28
C PRO A 60 8.03 2.55 27.03
N ALA A 61 8.89 2.46 28.06
CA ALA A 61 10.33 2.74 27.95
C ALA A 61 11.16 1.47 27.66
N ALA A 62 10.61 0.28 27.95
CA ALA A 62 11.32 -1.00 27.80
C ALA A 62 11.23 -1.63 26.40
N GLY A 63 10.98 -0.83 25.36
CA GLY A 63 11.07 -1.23 23.95
C GLY A 63 10.06 -2.25 23.43
N LYS A 64 8.93 -2.39 24.11
CA LYS A 64 7.98 -3.49 23.84
C LYS A 64 6.94 -3.18 22.75
N HIS A 65 6.61 -1.89 22.52
CA HIS A 65 5.60 -1.48 21.54
C HIS A 65 5.40 0.04 21.51
N PRO A 66 5.21 0.71 20.35
CA PRO A 66 4.80 2.11 20.32
C PRO A 66 3.34 2.26 20.72
N MET A 67 3.12 2.86 21.89
CA MET A 67 1.81 3.07 22.48
C MET A 67 1.84 4.30 23.37
N PHE A 68 0.76 5.06 23.35
CA PHE A 68 0.63 6.28 24.14
C PHE A 68 -0.66 6.21 24.95
N LEU A 69 -0.50 6.35 26.26
CA LEU A 69 -1.61 6.59 27.17
C LEU A 69 -1.60 8.09 27.49
N TRP A 70 -2.74 8.74 27.52
CA TRP A 70 -2.80 10.14 27.93
C TRP A 70 -4.09 10.49 28.66
N TRP A 71 -4.04 11.52 29.50
CA TRP A 71 -5.18 12.07 30.22
C TRP A 71 -4.93 13.54 30.56
N ARG A 72 -5.96 14.23 31.02
CA ARG A 72 -5.86 15.66 31.39
C ARG A 72 -5.09 15.80 32.70
N THR A 73 -4.17 16.74 32.80
CA THR A 73 -3.47 16.99 34.07
C THR A 73 -4.47 17.38 35.15
N GLY A 74 -4.38 16.71 36.31
CA GLY A 74 -5.33 16.88 37.42
C GLY A 74 -6.61 16.04 37.34
N ASP A 75 -6.91 15.42 36.19
CA ASP A 75 -8.06 14.51 36.01
C ASP A 75 -7.61 13.22 35.32
N ASN A 76 -7.48 12.17 36.12
CA ASN A 76 -7.04 10.86 35.67
C ASN A 76 -8.17 9.84 35.61
N GLU A 77 -9.44 10.25 35.67
CA GLU A 77 -10.58 9.30 35.66
C GLU A 77 -10.69 8.54 34.34
N THR A 78 -10.44 9.25 33.23
CA THR A 78 -10.45 8.69 31.87
C THR A 78 -9.03 8.72 31.28
N ILE A 79 -8.53 7.55 30.92
CA ILE A 79 -7.24 7.38 30.24
C ILE A 79 -7.50 7.03 28.79
N TYR A 80 -7.01 7.83 27.87
CA TYR A 80 -7.07 7.55 26.45
C TYR A 80 -5.84 6.76 26.01
N VAL A 81 -6.01 5.95 24.97
CA VAL A 81 -4.95 5.09 24.45
C VAL A 81 -4.95 5.09 22.93
N VAL A 82 -3.75 5.22 22.36
CA VAL A 82 -3.46 4.91 20.97
C VAL A 82 -2.35 3.88 20.94
N LYS A 83 -2.62 2.77 20.26
CA LYS A 83 -1.68 1.64 20.14
C LYS A 83 -1.39 1.38 18.67
N PHE A 84 -0.11 1.49 18.27
CA PHE A 84 0.31 1.31 16.88
C PHE A 84 0.51 -0.17 16.59
N GLN A 85 -0.44 -0.80 15.89
CA GLN A 85 -0.45 -2.25 15.68
C GLN A 85 0.57 -2.69 14.62
N GLY A 86 0.68 -1.94 13.53
CA GLY A 86 1.59 -2.29 12.45
C GLY A 86 1.28 -1.63 11.11
N LEU A 87 1.99 -2.09 10.08
CA LEU A 87 1.84 -1.65 8.69
C LEU A 87 1.33 -2.79 7.82
N ILE A 88 0.42 -2.50 6.89
CA ILE A 88 -0.18 -3.51 6.01
C ILE A 88 -0.08 -3.08 4.55
N GLU A 89 0.55 -3.88 3.71
CA GLU A 89 0.55 -3.71 2.26
C GLU A 89 -0.74 -4.30 1.65
N PHE A 90 -1.45 -3.49 0.85
CA PHE A 90 -2.72 -3.88 0.24
C PHE A 90 -2.88 -3.24 -1.15
N PHE A 91 -3.63 -3.89 -2.04
CA PHE A 91 -4.06 -3.26 -3.29
C PHE A 91 -5.29 -2.39 -3.03
N PRO A 92 -5.26 -1.09 -3.35
CA PRO A 92 -6.34 -0.19 -2.98
C PRO A 92 -7.64 -0.51 -3.72
N VAL A 93 -8.74 -0.56 -2.97
CA VAL A 93 -10.11 -0.54 -3.50
C VAL A 93 -10.69 0.81 -3.11
N GLU A 94 -10.91 1.70 -4.07
CA GLU A 94 -11.38 3.08 -3.83
C GLU A 94 -10.42 3.91 -2.93
N GLY A 95 -9.14 3.54 -2.88
CA GLY A 95 -8.09 4.29 -2.20
C GLY A 95 -7.94 4.03 -0.69
N PHE A 96 -8.77 3.18 -0.09
CA PHE A 96 -8.70 2.84 1.34
C PHE A 96 -8.50 1.35 1.59
N TYR A 97 -8.09 1.02 2.82
CA TYR A 97 -7.78 -0.34 3.24
C TYR A 97 -9.03 -1.22 3.36
N LYS A 98 -8.94 -2.43 2.78
CA LYS A 98 -9.86 -3.54 3.02
C LYS A 98 -9.05 -4.80 3.23
N ARG A 99 -9.39 -5.60 4.24
CA ARG A 99 -8.64 -6.82 4.57
C ARG A 99 -8.55 -7.81 3.41
N ARG A 100 -9.61 -7.91 2.61
CA ARG A 100 -9.65 -8.78 1.42
C ARG A 100 -8.69 -8.38 0.30
N SER A 101 -8.03 -7.22 0.42
CA SER A 101 -7.14 -6.67 -0.59
C SER A 101 -5.66 -6.77 -0.21
N HIS A 102 -5.29 -7.58 0.79
CA HIS A 102 -3.89 -7.80 1.16
C HIS A 102 -3.04 -8.25 -0.04
N VAL A 103 -1.79 -7.78 -0.08
CA VAL A 103 -0.81 -8.20 -1.09
C VAL A 103 -0.23 -9.56 -0.69
N GLU A 104 -1.06 -10.60 -0.84
CA GLU A 104 -0.70 -11.99 -0.50
C GLU A 104 0.04 -12.68 -1.65
N PRO A 105 0.94 -13.66 -1.36
CA PRO A 105 1.61 -14.44 -2.41
C PRO A 105 0.64 -15.15 -3.38
N ALA A 106 -0.55 -15.49 -2.90
CA ALA A 106 -1.61 -16.11 -3.71
C ALA A 106 -2.11 -15.18 -4.83
N VAL A 107 -2.01 -13.86 -4.64
CA VAL A 107 -2.38 -12.88 -5.67
C VAL A 107 -1.47 -13.02 -6.89
N LEU A 108 -0.22 -13.46 -6.74
CA LEU A 108 0.65 -13.76 -7.88
C LEU A 108 0.13 -14.89 -8.76
N HIS A 109 -0.49 -15.90 -8.15
CA HIS A 109 -1.09 -16.99 -8.91
C HIS A 109 -2.25 -16.47 -9.76
N GLU A 110 -3.14 -15.66 -9.16
CA GLU A 110 -4.28 -15.06 -9.89
C GLU A 110 -3.83 -14.06 -10.96
N LEU A 111 -2.90 -13.15 -10.65
CA LEU A 111 -2.43 -12.12 -11.60
C LEU A 111 -1.63 -12.70 -12.77
N PHE A 112 -0.78 -13.71 -12.50
CA PHE A 112 0.18 -14.20 -13.47
C PHE A 112 -0.15 -15.60 -13.98
N LEU A 113 -0.30 -16.56 -13.07
CA LEU A 113 -0.39 -17.97 -13.46
C LEU A 113 -1.73 -18.29 -14.11
N LYS A 114 -2.85 -17.83 -13.56
CA LYS A 114 -4.18 -18.06 -14.16
C LYS A 114 -4.30 -17.48 -15.56
N LYS A 115 -3.79 -16.26 -15.77
CA LYS A 115 -3.79 -15.61 -17.08
C LYS A 115 -2.88 -16.33 -18.08
N VAL A 116 -1.70 -16.76 -17.64
CA VAL A 116 -0.79 -17.56 -18.47
C VAL A 116 -1.36 -18.97 -18.74
N GLU A 117 -2.08 -19.57 -17.80
CA GLU A 117 -2.75 -20.86 -17.97
C GLU A 117 -3.94 -20.79 -18.92
N LEU A 118 -4.70 -19.69 -18.89
CA LEU A 118 -5.73 -19.43 -19.90
C LEU A 118 -5.10 -19.35 -21.29
N LEU A 119 -4.03 -18.55 -21.44
CA LEU A 119 -3.30 -18.44 -22.71
C LEU A 119 -2.68 -19.79 -23.14
N MET A 120 -2.27 -20.65 -22.21
CA MET A 120 -1.85 -22.03 -22.52
C MET A 120 -2.98 -22.87 -23.06
N ASN A 121 -4.13 -22.82 -22.41
CA ASN A 121 -5.28 -23.64 -22.80
C ASN A 121 -5.75 -23.23 -24.19
N GLU A 122 -5.84 -21.92 -24.45
CA GLU A 122 -6.11 -21.37 -25.78
C GLU A 122 -5.07 -21.84 -26.81
N SER A 123 -3.77 -21.81 -26.46
CA SER A 123 -2.69 -22.27 -27.34
C SER A 123 -2.75 -23.79 -27.60
N ARG A 124 -3.13 -24.60 -26.60
CA ARG A 124 -3.31 -26.05 -26.72
C ARG A 124 -4.53 -26.41 -27.55
N GLU A 125 -5.65 -25.70 -27.35
CA GLU A 125 -6.84 -25.88 -28.18
C GLU A 125 -6.54 -25.52 -29.63
N ARG A 126 -5.79 -24.44 -29.86
CA ARG A 126 -5.30 -24.08 -31.20
C ARG A 126 -4.40 -25.18 -31.77
N LEU A 127 -3.46 -25.74 -31.01
CA LEU A 127 -2.64 -26.87 -31.45
C LEU A 127 -3.49 -28.07 -31.86
N GLU A 128 -4.44 -28.48 -31.02
CA GLU A 128 -5.29 -29.63 -31.31
C GLU A 128 -6.18 -29.36 -32.53
N GLY A 129 -6.62 -28.12 -32.73
CA GLY A 129 -7.24 -27.65 -33.97
C GLY A 129 -6.34 -27.85 -35.19
N VAL A 130 -5.08 -27.41 -35.12
CA VAL A 130 -4.11 -27.56 -36.22
C VAL A 130 -3.77 -29.04 -36.47
N LYS A 131 -3.58 -29.87 -35.43
CA LYS A 131 -3.36 -31.32 -35.57
C LYS A 131 -4.54 -32.02 -36.23
N LYS A 132 -5.78 -31.66 -35.88
CA LYS A 132 -6.98 -32.21 -36.52
C LYS A 132 -7.08 -31.78 -37.99
N ALA A 133 -6.84 -30.50 -38.29
CA ALA A 133 -6.80 -29.99 -39.65
C ALA A 133 -5.73 -30.71 -40.49
N ARG A 134 -4.54 -30.89 -39.92
CA ARG A 134 -3.44 -31.69 -40.47
C ARG A 134 -3.82 -33.13 -40.78
N ILE A 135 -4.38 -33.86 -39.80
CA ILE A 135 -4.77 -35.26 -39.98
C ILE A 135 -5.82 -35.37 -41.10
N ALA A 136 -6.76 -34.43 -41.15
CA ALA A 136 -7.73 -34.36 -42.23
C ALA A 136 -7.05 -34.11 -43.58
N ILE A 137 -6.11 -33.17 -43.67
CA ILE A 137 -5.36 -32.88 -44.90
C ILE A 137 -4.59 -34.12 -45.37
N HIS A 138 -3.82 -34.76 -44.48
CA HIS A 138 -3.02 -35.93 -44.80
C HIS A 138 -3.90 -37.12 -45.25
N ARG A 139 -5.00 -37.40 -44.53
CA ARG A 139 -5.94 -38.47 -44.88
C ARG A 139 -6.52 -38.29 -46.28
N GLU A 140 -7.04 -37.11 -46.57
CA GLU A 140 -7.67 -36.84 -47.86
C GLU A 140 -6.60 -36.80 -48.98
N CYS A 141 -5.37 -36.35 -48.69
CA CYS A 141 -4.26 -36.48 -49.63
C CYS A 141 -3.93 -37.95 -49.94
N LEU A 142 -3.90 -38.85 -48.95
CA LEU A 142 -3.61 -40.27 -49.18
C LEU A 142 -4.69 -40.95 -50.06
N LYS A 143 -5.97 -40.61 -49.84
CA LYS A 143 -7.07 -41.08 -50.68
C LYS A 143 -6.92 -40.62 -52.12
N ALA A 144 -6.72 -39.32 -52.30
CA ALA A 144 -6.40 -38.69 -53.58
C ALA A 144 -5.27 -39.38 -54.35
N SER A 145 -4.17 -39.69 -53.66
CA SER A 145 -3.04 -40.46 -54.21
C SER A 145 -3.47 -41.81 -54.76
N THR A 146 -4.28 -42.53 -53.96
CA THR A 146 -4.77 -43.86 -54.28
C THR A 146 -5.69 -43.82 -55.49
N HIS A 147 -6.57 -42.83 -55.58
CA HIS A 147 -7.45 -42.60 -56.74
C HIS A 147 -6.64 -42.29 -58.00
N LEU A 148 -5.59 -41.47 -57.91
CA LEU A 148 -4.70 -41.17 -59.04
C LEU A 148 -3.91 -42.40 -59.53
N MET A 149 -3.40 -43.22 -58.60
CA MET A 149 -2.72 -44.47 -58.96
C MET A 149 -3.68 -45.45 -59.66
N ALA A 150 -4.91 -45.58 -59.17
CA ALA A 150 -5.95 -46.40 -59.78
C ALA A 150 -6.33 -45.90 -61.19
N ALA A 151 -6.48 -44.58 -61.35
CA ALA A 151 -6.72 -43.91 -62.63
C ALA A 151 -5.60 -44.21 -63.65
N SER A 152 -4.34 -44.07 -63.24
CA SER A 152 -3.17 -44.40 -64.09
C SER A 152 -3.14 -45.87 -64.50
N SER A 153 -3.46 -46.79 -63.58
CA SER A 153 -3.54 -48.23 -63.87
C SER A 153 -4.66 -48.58 -64.87
N LYS A 154 -5.83 -47.94 -64.76
CA LYS A 154 -6.94 -48.15 -65.73
C LYS A 154 -6.59 -47.62 -67.12
N LEU A 155 -5.90 -46.49 -67.21
CA LEU A 155 -5.45 -45.92 -68.49
C LEU A 155 -4.45 -46.82 -69.23
N ALA A 156 -3.65 -47.61 -68.50
CA ALA A 156 -2.75 -48.60 -69.11
C ALA A 156 -3.49 -49.68 -69.92
N LYS A 157 -4.82 -49.83 -69.74
CA LYS A 157 -5.67 -50.79 -70.46
C LYS A 157 -6.31 -50.24 -71.75
N GLY A 158 -6.02 -49.00 -72.15
CA GLY A 158 -6.52 -48.41 -73.40
C GLY A 158 -7.87 -47.69 -73.28
N VAL A 159 -8.66 -47.67 -74.38
CA VAL A 159 -9.90 -46.85 -74.50
C VAL A 159 -11.01 -47.34 -73.57
N GLU A 160 -11.08 -48.65 -73.27
CA GLU A 160 -12.07 -49.22 -72.33
C GLU A 160 -11.94 -48.66 -70.90
N GLY A 161 -10.76 -48.14 -70.53
CA GLY A 161 -10.49 -47.55 -69.22
C GLY A 161 -10.93 -46.09 -69.05
N VAL A 162 -11.35 -45.41 -70.13
CA VAL A 162 -11.56 -43.95 -70.15
C VAL A 162 -12.78 -43.52 -69.32
N SER A 163 -13.86 -44.29 -69.33
CA SER A 163 -15.05 -43.98 -68.49
C SER A 163 -14.68 -44.04 -67.01
N GLY A 164 -14.03 -45.13 -66.59
CA GLY A 164 -13.58 -45.29 -65.20
C GLY A 164 -12.45 -44.34 -64.80
N LEU A 165 -11.72 -43.75 -65.75
CA LEU A 165 -10.77 -42.67 -65.52
C LEU A 165 -11.49 -41.35 -65.26
N LYS A 166 -12.51 -40.99 -66.06
CA LYS A 166 -13.30 -39.77 -65.87
C LYS A 166 -14.01 -39.77 -64.52
N GLU A 167 -14.60 -40.90 -64.12
CA GLU A 167 -15.20 -41.07 -62.80
C GLU A 167 -14.18 -40.83 -61.68
N ALA A 168 -13.03 -41.50 -61.74
CA ALA A 168 -11.97 -41.35 -60.73
C ALA A 168 -11.39 -39.91 -60.66
N LEU A 169 -11.21 -39.25 -61.80
CA LEU A 169 -10.74 -37.86 -61.84
C LEU A 169 -11.78 -36.87 -61.30
N ASN A 170 -13.07 -37.11 -61.55
CA ASN A 170 -14.14 -36.29 -60.97
C ASN A 170 -14.25 -36.48 -59.45
N GLU A 171 -14.21 -37.73 -58.97
CA GLU A 171 -14.16 -38.02 -57.53
C GLU A 171 -12.97 -37.32 -56.88
N PHE A 172 -11.78 -37.45 -57.47
CA PHE A 172 -10.58 -36.81 -56.99
C PHE A 172 -10.68 -35.27 -56.98
N LYS A 173 -11.28 -34.68 -58.02
CA LYS A 173 -11.52 -33.22 -58.09
C LYS A 173 -12.41 -32.73 -56.94
N GLU A 174 -13.49 -33.44 -56.63
CA GLU A 174 -14.39 -33.07 -55.54
C GLU A 174 -13.70 -33.20 -54.17
N GLU A 175 -12.86 -34.23 -53.98
CA GLU A 175 -12.02 -34.35 -52.77
C GLU A 175 -11.05 -33.17 -52.63
N LEU A 176 -10.38 -32.76 -53.71
CA LEU A 176 -9.47 -31.61 -53.71
C LEU A 176 -10.17 -30.29 -53.39
N LYS A 177 -11.41 -30.09 -53.87
CA LYS A 177 -12.21 -28.91 -53.52
C LYS A 177 -12.54 -28.88 -52.03
N GLY A 178 -12.97 -30.02 -51.46
CA GLY A 178 -13.22 -30.13 -50.03
C GLY A 178 -11.97 -29.89 -49.18
N LEU A 179 -10.79 -30.33 -49.66
CA LEU A 179 -9.50 -30.02 -49.03
C LEU A 179 -9.15 -28.54 -49.10
N ARG A 180 -9.36 -27.90 -50.25
CA ARG A 180 -9.11 -26.47 -50.46
C ARG A 180 -9.92 -25.62 -49.51
N GLU A 181 -11.21 -25.93 -49.31
CA GLU A 181 -12.06 -25.23 -48.35
C GLU A 181 -11.55 -25.37 -46.91
N LYS A 182 -11.13 -26.57 -46.51
CA LYS A 182 -10.53 -26.80 -45.18
C LYS A 182 -9.23 -26.02 -44.98
N ALA A 183 -8.34 -26.00 -45.99
CA ALA A 183 -7.09 -25.25 -45.96
C ALA A 183 -7.35 -23.73 -45.90
N LEU A 184 -8.36 -23.23 -46.63
CA LEU A 184 -8.79 -21.83 -46.59
C LEU A 184 -9.32 -21.44 -45.21
N ASN A 185 -10.15 -22.29 -44.60
CA ASN A 185 -10.68 -22.08 -43.25
C ASN A 185 -9.57 -22.11 -42.17
N ALA A 186 -8.48 -22.82 -42.43
CA ALA A 186 -7.30 -22.83 -41.57
C ALA A 186 -6.32 -21.67 -41.86
N ASN A 187 -6.61 -20.80 -42.84
CA ASN A 187 -5.76 -19.71 -43.29
C ASN A 187 -4.37 -20.15 -43.82
N GLU A 188 -4.30 -21.35 -44.41
CA GLU A 188 -3.06 -21.95 -44.94
C GLU A 188 -2.87 -21.61 -46.42
N THR A 189 -2.42 -20.39 -46.69
CA THR A 189 -2.31 -19.81 -48.05
C THR A 189 -1.44 -20.63 -49.01
N ILE A 190 -0.32 -21.18 -48.54
CA ILE A 190 0.59 -21.99 -49.36
C ILE A 190 -0.08 -23.30 -49.80
N LEU A 191 -0.82 -23.96 -48.89
CA LEU A 191 -1.56 -25.18 -49.20
C LEU A 191 -2.70 -24.91 -50.18
N VAL A 192 -3.42 -23.79 -50.00
CA VAL A 192 -4.47 -23.36 -50.94
C VAL A 192 -3.91 -23.15 -52.35
N GLU A 193 -2.74 -22.51 -52.48
CA GLU A 193 -2.09 -22.31 -53.77
C GLU A 193 -1.74 -23.65 -54.45
N ARG A 194 -1.14 -24.58 -53.72
CA ARG A 194 -0.78 -25.91 -54.24
C ARG A 194 -2.00 -26.73 -54.62
N LEU A 195 -3.08 -26.68 -53.83
CA LEU A 195 -4.36 -27.34 -54.12
C LEU A 195 -5.00 -26.77 -55.39
N ASN A 196 -4.97 -25.46 -55.61
CA ASN A 196 -5.49 -24.85 -56.84
C ASN A 196 -4.74 -25.34 -58.09
N ARG A 197 -3.40 -25.45 -58.01
CA ARG A 197 -2.59 -25.99 -59.12
C ARG A 197 -2.97 -27.43 -59.45
N LEU A 198 -3.19 -28.25 -58.41
CA LEU A 198 -3.58 -29.65 -58.56
C LEU A 198 -4.99 -29.79 -59.17
N ILE A 199 -5.97 -29.00 -58.70
CA ILE A 199 -7.33 -28.96 -59.27
C ILE A 199 -7.30 -28.58 -60.76
N ALA A 200 -6.53 -27.54 -61.12
CA ALA A 200 -6.42 -27.10 -62.51
C ALA A 200 -5.84 -28.20 -63.42
N LYS A 201 -4.88 -28.99 -62.92
CA LYS A 201 -4.32 -30.13 -63.66
C LYS A 201 -5.29 -31.31 -63.78
N VAL A 202 -6.14 -31.53 -62.78
CA VAL A 202 -7.24 -32.51 -62.89
C VAL A 202 -8.26 -32.08 -63.95
N ASP A 203 -8.57 -30.78 -64.03
CA ASP A 203 -9.44 -30.23 -65.08
C ASP A 203 -8.86 -30.41 -66.49
N GLU A 204 -7.55 -30.22 -66.65
CA GLU A 204 -6.85 -30.49 -67.91
C GLU A 204 -6.97 -31.98 -68.31
N ALA A 205 -6.78 -32.90 -67.36
CA ALA A 205 -6.92 -34.33 -67.59
C ALA A 205 -8.36 -34.72 -67.95
N LEU A 206 -9.37 -34.17 -67.26
CA LEU A 206 -10.78 -34.40 -67.56
C LEU A 206 -11.18 -33.91 -68.94
N ASN A 207 -10.67 -32.75 -69.36
CA ASN A 207 -10.91 -32.18 -70.68
C ASN A 207 -10.33 -33.08 -71.79
N LEU A 208 -9.08 -33.54 -71.65
CA LEU A 208 -8.47 -34.46 -72.61
C LEU A 208 -9.15 -35.83 -72.64
N ALA A 209 -9.51 -36.38 -71.48
CA ALA A 209 -10.29 -37.61 -71.41
C ALA A 209 -11.65 -37.46 -72.11
N SER A 210 -12.26 -36.27 -72.07
CA SER A 210 -13.53 -35.95 -72.73
C SER A 210 -13.44 -35.86 -74.25
N GLN A 211 -12.24 -35.65 -74.79
CA GLN A 211 -11.99 -35.68 -76.23
C GLN A 211 -11.96 -37.09 -76.79
N LEU A 212 -11.69 -38.12 -75.96
CA LEU A 212 -11.77 -39.53 -76.36
C LEU A 212 -13.24 -39.94 -76.58
N LYS A 213 -13.62 -40.12 -77.86
CA LYS A 213 -14.94 -40.57 -78.33
C LYS A 213 -14.80 -41.75 -79.30
N GLU A 214 -15.86 -42.54 -79.45
CA GLU A 214 -15.94 -43.56 -80.50
C GLU A 214 -15.81 -42.91 -81.89
N GLY A 215 -15.00 -43.51 -82.77
CA GLY A 215 -14.78 -43.02 -84.14
C GLY A 215 -13.52 -42.15 -84.36
N LEU A 216 -12.68 -41.93 -83.36
CA LEU A 216 -11.38 -41.28 -83.54
C LEU A 216 -10.38 -42.16 -84.31
N PRO A 217 -9.52 -41.59 -85.18
CA PRO A 217 -8.39 -42.30 -85.76
C PRO A 217 -7.47 -42.87 -84.68
N SER A 218 -6.93 -44.07 -84.91
CA SER A 218 -6.07 -44.78 -83.95
C SER A 218 -4.86 -43.96 -83.49
N GLU A 219 -4.31 -43.12 -84.36
CA GLU A 219 -3.18 -42.25 -84.05
C GLU A 219 -3.57 -41.10 -83.11
N GLY A 220 -4.73 -40.47 -83.34
CA GLY A 220 -5.28 -39.44 -82.44
C GLY A 220 -5.64 -39.98 -81.06
N VAL A 221 -6.09 -41.23 -80.98
CA VAL A 221 -6.31 -41.93 -79.69
C VAL A 221 -4.99 -42.11 -78.93
N LYS A 222 -3.92 -42.57 -79.60
CA LYS A 222 -2.61 -42.77 -78.96
C LYS A 222 -2.01 -41.45 -78.47
N GLU A 223 -2.14 -40.39 -79.25
CA GLU A 223 -1.64 -39.06 -78.89
C GLU A 223 -2.32 -38.54 -77.62
N LEU A 224 -3.66 -38.56 -77.59
CA LEU A 224 -4.44 -38.17 -76.41
C LEU A 224 -4.13 -39.03 -75.19
N LEU A 225 -4.02 -40.36 -75.35
CA LEU A 225 -3.64 -41.26 -74.26
C LEU A 225 -2.23 -40.95 -73.70
N THR A 226 -1.31 -40.53 -74.57
CA THR A 226 0.05 -40.12 -74.16
C THR A 226 0.02 -38.81 -73.39
N GLN A 227 -0.73 -37.81 -73.86
CA GLN A 227 -0.92 -36.53 -73.15
C GLN A 227 -1.56 -36.73 -71.77
N ILE A 228 -2.62 -37.55 -71.69
CA ILE A 228 -3.27 -37.90 -70.42
C ILE A 228 -2.28 -38.60 -69.48
N ARG A 229 -1.47 -39.54 -69.97
CA ARG A 229 -0.46 -40.23 -69.15
C ARG A 229 0.59 -39.26 -68.60
N THR A 230 1.03 -38.28 -69.39
CA THR A 230 1.95 -37.23 -68.93
C THR A 230 1.31 -36.41 -67.82
N ILE A 231 0.08 -35.94 -67.99
CA ILE A 231 -0.61 -35.16 -66.95
C ILE A 231 -0.86 -35.98 -65.68
N LEU A 232 -1.18 -37.27 -65.80
CA LEU A 232 -1.31 -38.15 -64.64
C LEU A 232 0.01 -38.31 -63.88
N THR A 233 1.14 -38.31 -64.59
CA THR A 233 2.48 -38.35 -63.97
C THR A 233 2.77 -37.03 -63.23
N ASP A 234 2.45 -35.89 -63.84
CA ASP A 234 2.57 -34.57 -63.21
C ASP A 234 1.68 -34.45 -61.96
N LEU A 235 0.45 -34.98 -62.03
CA LEU A 235 -0.49 -35.01 -60.90
C LEU A 235 0.08 -35.81 -59.72
N VAL A 236 0.75 -36.94 -59.96
CA VAL A 236 1.42 -37.72 -58.91
C VAL A 236 2.58 -36.93 -58.29
N SER A 237 3.37 -36.20 -59.09
CA SER A 237 4.45 -35.35 -58.57
C SER A 237 3.91 -34.19 -57.72
N LEU A 238 2.92 -33.45 -58.22
CA LEU A 238 2.27 -32.35 -57.50
C LEU A 238 1.61 -32.81 -56.21
N HIS A 239 1.05 -34.02 -56.22
CA HIS A 239 0.51 -34.65 -55.03
C HIS A 239 1.58 -34.93 -53.97
N ARG A 240 2.73 -35.51 -54.35
CA ARG A 240 3.87 -35.72 -53.43
C ARG A 240 4.42 -34.40 -52.87
N ASP A 241 4.49 -33.36 -53.70
CA ASP A 241 4.91 -32.03 -53.27
C ASP A 241 3.95 -31.41 -52.25
N LEU A 242 2.64 -31.60 -52.44
CA LEU A 242 1.61 -31.17 -51.49
C LEU A 242 1.73 -31.91 -50.15
N GLU A 243 2.03 -33.21 -50.18
CA GLU A 243 2.27 -34.02 -48.98
C GLU A 243 3.49 -33.52 -48.19
N GLY A 244 4.62 -33.28 -48.87
CA GLY A 244 5.84 -32.76 -48.23
C GLY A 244 5.66 -31.37 -47.62
N GLU A 245 4.90 -30.47 -48.28
CA GLU A 245 4.57 -29.16 -47.72
C GLU A 245 3.67 -29.29 -46.48
N ALA A 246 2.67 -30.18 -46.54
CA ALA A 246 1.83 -30.45 -45.38
C ALA A 246 2.68 -30.95 -44.21
N GLU A 247 3.61 -31.89 -44.41
CA GLU A 247 4.50 -32.40 -43.35
C GLU A 247 5.37 -31.30 -42.73
N LYS A 248 5.96 -30.43 -43.55
CA LYS A 248 6.77 -29.31 -43.08
C LYS A 248 5.99 -28.38 -42.15
N ARG A 249 4.75 -28.03 -42.51
CA ARG A 249 3.91 -27.11 -41.74
C ARG A 249 3.57 -27.62 -40.33
N ILE A 250 3.51 -28.94 -40.20
CA ILE A 250 3.26 -29.64 -38.92
C ILE A 250 4.45 -29.42 -38.00
N ASN A 251 5.64 -29.74 -38.50
CA ASN A 251 6.87 -29.65 -37.74
C ASN A 251 7.11 -28.21 -37.27
N GLU A 252 6.78 -27.22 -38.12
CA GLU A 252 6.79 -25.80 -37.75
C GLU A 252 5.82 -25.49 -36.60
N THR A 253 4.57 -25.95 -36.70
CA THR A 253 3.56 -25.71 -35.65
C THR A 253 3.94 -26.38 -34.33
N GLU A 254 4.38 -27.65 -34.36
CA GLU A 254 4.82 -28.36 -33.16
C GLU A 254 5.99 -27.66 -32.47
N ARG A 255 6.93 -27.13 -33.25
CA ARG A 255 8.04 -26.33 -32.74
C ARG A 255 7.54 -25.05 -32.05
N GLU A 256 6.63 -24.29 -32.68
CA GLU A 256 6.07 -23.06 -32.08
C GLU A 256 5.44 -23.32 -30.71
N ILE A 257 4.75 -24.46 -30.55
CA ILE A 257 4.11 -24.79 -29.27
C ILE A 257 5.10 -25.24 -28.22
N ASN A 258 6.12 -26.01 -28.60
CA ASN A 258 7.19 -26.36 -27.68
C ASN A 258 7.89 -25.08 -27.18
N GLU A 259 8.11 -24.09 -28.07
CA GLU A 259 8.64 -22.78 -27.69
C GLU A 259 7.72 -22.05 -26.69
N VAL A 260 6.40 -22.07 -26.89
CA VAL A 260 5.43 -21.48 -25.93
C VAL A 260 5.45 -22.21 -24.58
N GLN A 261 5.50 -23.54 -24.57
CA GLN A 261 5.55 -24.32 -23.33
C GLN A 261 6.80 -24.02 -22.50
N GLU A 262 7.96 -23.92 -23.14
CA GLU A 262 9.21 -23.58 -22.45
C GLU A 262 9.17 -22.16 -21.87
N ARG A 263 8.59 -21.18 -22.59
CA ARG A 263 8.41 -19.83 -22.04
C ARG A 263 7.57 -19.84 -20.76
N ILE A 264 6.59 -20.71 -20.67
CA ILE A 264 5.66 -20.77 -19.52
C ILE A 264 6.27 -21.47 -18.33
N LYS A 265 7.08 -22.51 -18.57
CA LYS A 265 7.90 -23.14 -17.53
C LYS A 265 8.84 -22.11 -16.89
N LEU A 266 9.44 -21.24 -17.70
CA LEU A 266 10.29 -20.14 -17.21
C LEU A 266 9.49 -19.13 -16.38
N VAL A 267 8.30 -18.72 -16.84
CA VAL A 267 7.41 -17.82 -16.06
C VAL A 267 7.02 -18.44 -14.71
N ARG A 268 6.67 -19.73 -14.68
CA ARG A 268 6.38 -20.45 -13.42
C ARG A 268 7.57 -20.44 -12.46
N GLY A 269 8.79 -20.66 -12.97
CA GLY A 269 10.02 -20.58 -12.18
C GLY A 269 10.21 -19.20 -11.55
N LEU A 270 10.02 -18.13 -12.32
CA LEU A 270 10.14 -16.77 -11.83
C LEU A 270 9.07 -16.41 -10.79
N VAL A 271 7.82 -16.88 -10.96
CA VAL A 271 6.76 -16.68 -9.95
C VAL A 271 7.13 -17.36 -8.63
N VAL A 272 7.65 -18.60 -8.67
CA VAL A 272 8.10 -19.32 -7.47
C VAL A 272 9.26 -18.59 -6.80
N GLU A 273 10.20 -18.05 -7.57
CA GLU A 273 11.30 -17.25 -7.02
C GLU A 273 10.79 -15.96 -6.35
N ALA A 274 9.87 -15.24 -6.98
CA ALA A 274 9.24 -14.05 -6.42
C ALA A 274 8.51 -14.38 -5.11
N GLN A 275 7.75 -15.48 -5.07
CA GLN A 275 7.06 -15.96 -3.87
C GLN A 275 8.00 -16.26 -2.71
N ARG A 276 9.21 -16.80 -2.97
CA ARG A 276 10.21 -17.07 -1.92
C ARG A 276 10.78 -15.80 -1.28
N ARG A 277 10.79 -14.69 -2.02
CA ARG A 277 11.30 -13.39 -1.55
C ARG A 277 10.21 -12.48 -1.02
N TRP A 278 8.95 -12.88 -1.16
CA TRP A 278 7.76 -12.16 -0.74
C TRP A 278 7.70 -12.09 0.78
N HIS A 279 7.61 -10.88 1.34
CA HIS A 279 7.34 -10.73 2.76
C HIS A 279 5.83 -10.76 3.01
N PRO A 280 5.36 -11.19 4.20
CA PRO A 280 3.95 -11.09 4.54
C PRO A 280 3.41 -9.65 4.34
N PRO A 281 2.13 -9.46 3.97
CA PRO A 281 1.58 -8.11 3.77
C PRO A 281 1.51 -7.32 5.08
N TYR A 282 1.33 -8.00 6.22
CA TYR A 282 1.25 -7.37 7.53
C TYR A 282 2.58 -7.45 8.28
N PHE A 283 3.14 -6.29 8.61
CA PHE A 283 4.23 -6.12 9.56
C PHE A 283 3.68 -5.68 10.92
N PRO A 284 3.58 -6.59 11.91
CA PRO A 284 3.13 -6.24 13.25
C PRO A 284 4.26 -5.58 14.07
N PHE A 285 3.98 -4.43 14.67
CA PHE A 285 4.98 -3.68 15.45
C PHE A 285 5.42 -4.40 16.73
N ASN A 286 4.62 -5.31 17.28
CA ASN A 286 5.03 -6.16 18.42
C ASN A 286 6.06 -7.25 18.04
N ASN A 287 6.34 -7.41 16.74
CA ASN A 287 7.44 -8.23 16.24
C ASN A 287 8.74 -7.41 16.12
N GLY A 288 8.68 -6.09 16.35
CA GLY A 288 9.83 -5.21 16.45
C GLY A 288 10.36 -5.07 17.89
N VAL A 289 11.64 -4.77 18.02
CA VAL A 289 12.23 -4.14 19.20
C VAL A 289 12.31 -2.65 18.90
N TRP A 290 11.71 -1.85 19.77
CA TRP A 290 11.68 -0.40 19.64
C TRP A 290 12.61 0.21 20.67
N GLU A 291 13.41 1.20 20.30
CA GLU A 291 14.18 1.98 21.26
C GLU A 291 13.54 3.35 21.44
N LEU A 292 13.48 3.79 22.69
CA LEU A 292 13.00 5.11 23.05
C LEU A 292 14.23 6.01 23.21
N SER A 293 14.32 7.09 22.43
CA SER A 293 15.42 8.03 22.56
C SER A 293 15.41 8.76 23.91
N ASP A 294 16.50 9.46 24.20
CA ASP A 294 16.51 10.45 25.28
C ASP A 294 15.52 11.58 25.00
N VAL A 295 15.00 12.16 26.08
CA VAL A 295 14.12 13.33 26.04
C VAL A 295 14.98 14.58 25.91
N ASN A 296 14.81 15.31 24.81
CA ASN A 296 15.58 16.51 24.53
C ASN A 296 14.68 17.75 24.61
N PRO A 297 15.15 18.85 25.25
CA PRO A 297 14.40 20.10 25.27
C PRO A 297 14.37 20.73 23.87
N ILE A 298 13.22 21.30 23.51
CA ILE A 298 13.09 22.15 22.33
C ILE A 298 13.46 23.57 22.74
N MET A 299 14.62 24.03 22.28
CA MET A 299 15.16 25.34 22.62
C MET A 299 14.82 26.36 21.52
N ALA A 300 14.16 27.45 21.90
CA ALA A 300 13.97 28.59 21.02
C ALA A 300 15.24 29.44 20.91
N ASN A 301 15.35 30.22 19.83
CA ASN A 301 16.46 31.15 19.59
C ASN A 301 16.66 32.21 20.67
N ASP A 302 15.65 32.47 21.51
CA ASP A 302 15.72 33.32 22.71
C ASP A 302 16.34 32.62 23.93
N GLY A 303 16.73 31.35 23.79
CA GLY A 303 17.32 30.51 24.85
C GLY A 303 16.30 29.86 25.78
N LYS A 304 15.00 30.01 25.52
CA LYS A 304 13.94 29.42 26.35
C LYS A 304 13.59 28.00 25.89
N ALA A 305 13.44 27.08 26.84
CA ALA A 305 12.86 25.77 26.58
C ALA A 305 11.34 25.91 26.40
N ILE A 306 10.83 25.55 25.22
CA ILE A 306 9.42 25.72 24.85
C ILE A 306 8.67 24.40 24.70
N GLY A 307 9.35 23.27 24.88
CA GLY A 307 8.78 21.94 24.74
C GLY A 307 9.84 20.85 24.90
N ILE A 308 9.47 19.61 24.61
CA ILE A 308 10.38 18.46 24.56
C ILE A 308 10.13 17.62 23.32
N CYS A 309 11.15 16.85 22.91
CA CYS A 309 11.08 15.91 21.80
C CYS A 309 11.83 14.61 22.11
N PHE A 310 11.39 13.51 21.50
CA PHE A 310 12.00 12.17 21.57
C PHE A 310 11.48 11.31 20.41
N SER A 311 12.01 10.11 20.21
CA SER A 311 11.57 9.18 19.15
C SER A 311 11.39 7.75 19.66
N PHE A 312 10.48 7.03 18.99
CA PHE A 312 10.49 5.56 18.96
C PHE A 312 11.14 5.11 17.67
N ASP A 313 12.21 4.35 17.76
CA ASP A 313 12.98 3.87 16.62
C ASP A 313 12.88 2.34 16.55
N LEU A 314 12.47 1.81 15.39
CA LEU A 314 12.47 0.37 15.17
C LEU A 314 13.90 -0.10 14.93
N VAL A 315 14.55 -0.70 15.92
CA VAL A 315 15.97 -1.07 15.82
C VAL A 315 16.21 -2.52 15.42
N LYS A 316 15.23 -3.40 15.64
CA LYS A 316 15.34 -4.83 15.32
C LYS A 316 13.97 -5.43 15.02
N VAL A 317 13.91 -6.42 14.15
CA VAL A 317 12.71 -7.19 13.85
C VAL A 317 12.98 -8.69 14.03
N HIS A 318 12.05 -9.42 14.65
CA HIS A 318 12.25 -10.87 14.88
C HIS A 318 11.96 -11.71 13.63
N ASN A 319 11.08 -11.24 12.74
CA ASN A 319 10.83 -11.86 11.44
C ASN A 319 11.83 -11.35 10.38
N PRO A 320 12.75 -12.19 9.88
CA PRO A 320 13.78 -11.78 8.92
C PRO A 320 13.22 -11.21 7.61
N SER A 321 11.99 -11.56 7.22
CA SER A 321 11.37 -11.01 6.00
C SER A 321 11.17 -9.49 6.05
N PHE A 322 11.21 -8.90 7.25
CA PHE A 322 11.07 -7.46 7.51
C PHE A 322 12.36 -6.81 8.01
N SER A 323 13.54 -7.45 7.88
CA SER A 323 14.80 -6.85 8.31
C SER A 323 15.11 -5.52 7.61
N PHE A 324 14.53 -5.30 6.43
CA PHE A 324 14.62 -4.03 5.71
C PHE A 324 13.94 -2.86 6.45
N ALA A 325 13.09 -3.11 7.44
CA ALA A 325 12.41 -2.07 8.23
C ALA A 325 13.25 -1.58 9.42
N GLU A 326 14.29 -2.33 9.82
CA GLU A 326 15.19 -1.94 10.91
C GLU A 326 15.91 -0.63 10.57
N GLY A 327 15.85 0.33 11.49
CA GLY A 327 16.41 1.67 11.34
C GLY A 327 15.68 2.57 10.33
N ASN A 328 14.53 2.12 9.80
CA ASN A 328 13.81 2.80 8.73
C ASN A 328 12.37 3.20 9.12
N ILE A 329 11.91 2.85 10.33
CA ILE A 329 10.60 3.24 10.83
C ILE A 329 10.76 3.95 12.16
N HIS A 330 10.23 5.17 12.22
CA HIS A 330 10.36 6.06 13.37
C HIS A 330 9.00 6.68 13.71
N ILE A 331 8.75 6.90 14.99
CA ILE A 331 7.67 7.77 15.46
C ILE A 331 8.31 8.90 16.25
N LYS A 332 8.41 10.07 15.63
CA LYS A 332 9.01 11.27 16.24
C LYS A 332 7.97 12.01 17.04
N VAL A 333 8.29 12.33 18.27
CA VAL A 333 7.35 12.89 19.22
C VAL A 333 7.78 14.29 19.62
N ARG A 334 6.81 15.21 19.64
CA ARG A 334 7.00 16.57 20.13
C ARG A 334 5.79 17.02 20.95
N ILE A 335 6.05 17.75 22.02
CA ILE A 335 5.04 18.44 22.83
C ILE A 335 5.56 19.80 23.25
N TYR A 336 4.66 20.79 23.29
CA TYR A 336 4.97 22.18 23.57
C TYR A 336 4.34 22.65 24.87
N ASN A 337 5.00 23.60 25.54
CA ASN A 337 4.49 24.28 26.75
C ASN A 337 3.61 25.48 26.44
N THR A 338 3.55 25.88 25.17
CA THR A 338 2.81 27.03 24.70
C THR A 338 2.23 26.70 23.33
N THR A 339 1.35 27.56 22.83
CA THR A 339 0.86 27.43 21.46
C THR A 339 1.97 27.82 20.50
N VAL A 340 2.17 27.00 19.47
CA VAL A 340 3.17 27.20 18.43
C VAL A 340 2.55 27.02 17.06
N THR A 341 3.16 27.64 16.06
CA THR A 341 2.88 27.36 14.65
C THR A 341 3.95 26.40 14.12
N GLU A 342 3.57 25.15 13.83
CA GLU A 342 4.46 24.22 13.14
C GLU A 342 4.43 24.50 11.63
N VAL A 343 5.60 24.48 11.01
CA VAL A 343 5.79 24.54 9.56
C VAL A 343 6.46 23.26 9.13
N ILE A 344 5.76 22.48 8.32
CA ILE A 344 6.30 21.27 7.70
C ILE A 344 7.12 21.64 6.45
N PRO A 345 8.02 20.78 5.95
CA PRO A 345 8.98 21.12 4.90
C PRO A 345 8.39 21.68 3.58
N GLN A 346 7.07 21.54 3.36
CA GLN A 346 6.35 22.05 2.18
C GLN A 346 5.73 23.44 2.41
N GLY A 347 5.95 24.06 3.57
CA GLY A 347 5.43 25.38 3.92
C GLY A 347 3.98 25.40 4.38
N VAL A 348 3.37 24.24 4.63
CA VAL A 348 2.05 24.17 5.28
C VAL A 348 2.21 24.50 6.76
N GLU A 349 1.39 25.43 7.25
CA GLU A 349 1.42 25.89 8.63
C GLU A 349 0.17 25.45 9.39
N TYR A 350 0.35 24.98 10.62
CA TYR A 350 -0.78 24.70 11.52
C TYR A 350 -0.43 24.97 12.98
N GLU A 351 -1.46 25.26 13.76
CA GLU A 351 -1.32 25.54 15.19
C GLU A 351 -1.28 24.24 16.00
N VAL A 352 -0.34 24.16 16.94
CA VAL A 352 -0.24 23.09 17.94
C VAL A 352 -0.40 23.71 19.33
N LYS A 353 -1.39 23.21 20.08
CA LYS A 353 -1.71 23.68 21.43
C LYS A 353 -0.89 22.91 22.48
N PRO A 354 -0.67 23.46 23.70
CA PRO A 354 0.13 22.81 24.73
C PRO A 354 -0.46 21.51 25.34
N GLY A 355 -1.73 21.21 25.05
CA GLY A 355 -2.38 19.92 25.35
C GLY A 355 -2.31 18.89 24.22
N GLU A 356 -1.57 19.17 23.14
CA GLU A 356 -1.43 18.32 21.96
C GLU A 356 0.01 17.81 21.83
N LEU A 357 0.13 16.50 21.61
CA LEU A 357 1.38 15.80 21.33
C LEU A 357 1.37 15.33 19.87
N LYS A 358 2.40 15.73 19.13
CA LYS A 358 2.67 15.34 17.74
C LYS A 358 3.41 14.01 17.68
N MET A 359 3.08 13.16 16.71
CA MET A 359 3.65 11.82 16.52
C MET A 359 3.94 11.56 15.05
N ASP A 360 5.00 12.14 14.50
CA ASP A 360 5.28 11.98 13.07
C ASP A 360 5.74 10.55 12.78
N LEU A 361 4.94 9.84 11.99
CA LEU A 361 5.31 8.54 11.45
C LEU A 361 6.23 8.76 10.26
N VAL A 362 7.46 8.28 10.37
CA VAL A 362 8.45 8.28 9.29
C VAL A 362 8.70 6.84 8.86
N ILE A 363 8.54 6.58 7.57
CA ILE A 363 8.85 5.29 6.93
C ILE A 363 9.80 5.56 5.78
N ASP A 364 11.03 5.07 5.90
CA ASP A 364 12.06 5.16 4.89
C ASP A 364 12.25 3.81 4.20
N ARG A 365 12.64 3.80 2.92
CA ARG A 365 13.04 2.59 2.16
C ARG A 365 12.12 1.37 2.37
N TRP A 366 10.80 1.57 2.40
CA TRP A 366 9.87 0.44 2.47
C TRP A 366 10.07 -0.45 1.24
N LYS A 367 10.35 -1.73 1.46
CA LYS A 367 10.51 -2.70 0.38
C LYS A 367 9.14 -3.20 -0.03
N TRP A 368 8.72 -2.89 -1.25
CA TRP A 368 7.42 -3.31 -1.75
C TRP A 368 7.47 -4.69 -2.39
N ASN A 369 6.46 -5.52 -2.13
CA ASN A 369 6.33 -6.81 -2.82
C ASN A 369 6.13 -6.63 -4.33
N VAL A 370 5.49 -5.54 -4.78
CA VAL A 370 5.31 -5.25 -6.21
C VAL A 370 6.65 -5.07 -6.95
N ASP A 371 7.70 -4.59 -6.28
CA ASP A 371 9.01 -4.40 -6.91
C ASP A 371 9.71 -5.73 -7.22
N LEU A 372 9.38 -6.80 -6.49
CA LEU A 372 9.87 -8.14 -6.78
C LEU A 372 9.28 -8.71 -8.09
N VAL A 373 8.13 -8.20 -8.52
CA VAL A 373 7.40 -8.73 -9.69
C VAL A 373 7.45 -7.82 -10.91
N ARG A 374 7.94 -6.59 -10.77
CA ARG A 374 8.20 -5.70 -11.93
C ARG A 374 9.20 -6.30 -12.92
N PRO A 375 10.34 -6.88 -12.51
CA PRO A 375 11.24 -7.58 -13.43
C PRO A 375 10.54 -8.78 -14.10
N LEU A 376 9.78 -9.55 -13.32
CA LEU A 376 8.99 -10.68 -13.81
C LEU A 376 7.98 -10.24 -14.89
N LEU A 377 7.27 -9.14 -14.69
CA LEU A 377 6.36 -8.56 -15.67
C LEU A 377 7.06 -8.22 -16.99
N ASN A 378 8.24 -7.63 -16.90
CA ASN A 378 9.02 -7.27 -18.08
C ASN A 378 9.48 -8.52 -18.83
N ASP A 379 9.92 -9.56 -18.12
CA ASP A 379 10.30 -10.85 -18.70
C ASP A 379 9.12 -11.56 -19.35
N ILE A 380 7.94 -11.53 -18.72
CA ILE A 380 6.69 -12.08 -19.26
C ILE A 380 6.33 -11.37 -20.56
N LYS A 381 6.38 -10.04 -20.60
CA LYS A 381 6.12 -9.24 -21.80
C LYS A 381 7.13 -9.53 -22.91
N ALA A 382 8.42 -9.60 -22.57
CA ALA A 382 9.49 -9.94 -23.53
C ALA A 382 9.31 -11.33 -24.15
N ARG A 383 8.61 -12.24 -23.47
CA ARG A 383 8.26 -13.58 -23.97
C ARG A 383 6.99 -13.61 -24.81
N GLY A 384 6.35 -12.45 -25.06
CA GLY A 384 5.17 -12.30 -25.91
C GLY A 384 3.84 -12.29 -25.16
N PHE A 385 3.85 -12.32 -23.82
CA PHE A 385 2.63 -12.28 -23.01
C PHE A 385 2.25 -10.84 -22.67
N ASN A 386 1.51 -10.19 -23.57
CA ASN A 386 1.06 -8.80 -23.42
C ASN A 386 -0.22 -8.69 -22.56
N GLY A 387 -0.48 -7.51 -22.01
CA GLY A 387 -1.71 -7.21 -21.25
C GLY A 387 -1.71 -7.68 -19.80
N ILE A 388 -0.57 -8.10 -19.26
CA ILE A 388 -0.39 -8.39 -17.83
C ILE A 388 0.20 -7.14 -17.17
N SER A 389 -0.45 -6.65 -16.12
CA SER A 389 -0.02 -5.52 -15.30
C SER A 389 -0.28 -5.80 -13.82
N THR A 390 0.41 -5.09 -12.96
CA THR A 390 0.16 -5.08 -11.51
C THR A 390 -0.33 -3.70 -11.10
N PRO A 391 -1.40 -3.59 -10.31
CA PRO A 391 -1.75 -2.33 -9.67
C PRO A 391 -0.64 -1.89 -8.71
N GLU A 392 -0.53 -0.59 -8.46
CA GLU A 392 0.35 -0.08 -7.41
C GLU A 392 -0.30 -0.34 -6.04
N PRO A 393 0.43 -0.94 -5.08
CA PRO A 393 -0.08 -1.17 -3.74
C PRO A 393 -0.04 0.10 -2.89
N ASN A 394 -0.85 0.12 -1.83
CA ASN A 394 -0.83 1.11 -0.78
C ASN A 394 -0.31 0.49 0.52
N LEU A 395 0.09 1.33 1.47
CA LEU A 395 0.51 0.94 2.81
C LEU A 395 -0.46 1.52 3.84
N ALA A 396 -1.03 0.68 4.71
CA ALA A 396 -1.92 1.12 5.78
C ALA A 396 -1.22 1.05 7.13
N LEU A 397 -1.19 2.17 7.87
CA LEU A 397 -0.92 2.16 9.30
C LEU A 397 -2.19 1.72 10.03
N TRP A 398 -2.09 0.66 10.84
CA TRP A 398 -3.13 0.24 11.75
C TRP A 398 -2.85 0.79 13.17
N VAL A 399 -3.77 1.59 13.69
CA VAL A 399 -3.82 1.99 15.10
C VAL A 399 -5.12 1.58 15.78
N ASN A 400 -5.06 1.27 17.08
CA ASN A 400 -6.24 1.09 17.92
C ASN A 400 -6.42 2.32 18.81
N LEU A 401 -7.63 2.89 18.83
CA LEU A 401 -8.01 4.02 19.67
C LEU A 401 -8.99 3.55 20.74
N ALA A 402 -8.66 3.77 22.01
CA ALA A 402 -9.46 3.34 23.14
C ALA A 402 -9.49 4.38 24.27
N SER A 403 -10.45 4.24 25.16
CA SER A 403 -10.54 4.93 26.44
C SER A 403 -10.73 3.88 27.53
N LEU A 404 -10.10 4.12 28.67
CA LEU A 404 -10.09 3.25 29.84
C LEU A 404 -10.55 4.05 31.06
N ASN A 405 -11.32 3.43 31.94
CA ASN A 405 -11.68 4.03 33.23
C ASN A 405 -10.61 3.68 34.29
N ALA A 406 -9.94 4.69 34.82
CA ALA A 406 -8.86 4.48 35.80
C ALA A 406 -9.36 3.92 37.13
N SER A 407 -10.57 4.32 37.55
CA SER A 407 -11.25 3.81 38.76
C SER A 407 -11.66 2.34 38.61
N ALA A 408 -11.94 1.87 37.39
CA ALA A 408 -12.13 0.45 37.11
C ALA A 408 -10.79 -0.33 37.13
N LEU A 409 -9.69 0.33 36.76
CA LEU A 409 -8.35 -0.25 36.76
C LEU A 409 -7.65 -0.24 38.13
N LYS A 410 -8.20 0.49 39.13
CA LYS A 410 -7.92 0.43 40.60
C LYS A 410 -6.57 -0.21 41.01
N LEU A 411 -5.44 0.45 40.72
CA LEU A 411 -4.02 0.08 40.98
C LEU A 411 -3.20 -0.62 39.86
N ARG A 412 -3.74 -0.89 38.67
CA ARG A 412 -3.02 -1.69 37.64
C ARG A 412 -2.32 -0.93 36.53
N LEU A 413 -2.22 0.41 36.54
CA LEU A 413 -1.46 1.16 35.51
C LEU A 413 0.02 0.75 35.40
N LYS A 414 0.59 0.20 36.48
CA LYS A 414 1.92 -0.42 36.53
C LYS A 414 1.94 -1.86 35.95
N ASP A 415 0.81 -2.55 36.07
CA ASP A 415 0.62 -3.95 35.63
C ASP A 415 0.01 -4.06 34.22
N LEU A 416 -0.49 -2.95 33.66
CA LEU A 416 -1.15 -2.90 32.37
C LEU A 416 -0.15 -3.25 31.28
N LYS A 417 -0.26 -4.44 30.69
CA LYS A 417 0.57 -4.79 29.53
C LYS A 417 -0.04 -4.15 28.29
N PRO A 418 0.76 -3.84 27.25
CA PRO A 418 0.22 -3.33 25.99
C PRO A 418 -0.93 -4.17 25.42
N ASP A 419 -0.94 -5.49 25.64
CA ASP A 419 -1.98 -6.42 25.17
C ASP A 419 -3.25 -6.43 26.03
N ASP A 420 -3.26 -5.75 27.18
CA ASP A 420 -4.43 -5.64 28.05
C ASP A 420 -5.33 -4.46 27.66
N VAL A 421 -4.85 -3.52 26.84
CA VAL A 421 -5.59 -2.30 26.49
C VAL A 421 -6.93 -2.63 25.84
N GLU A 422 -6.92 -3.47 24.81
CA GLU A 422 -8.15 -3.82 24.08
C GLU A 422 -9.15 -4.60 24.96
N ARG A 423 -8.67 -5.38 25.93
CA ARG A 423 -9.54 -6.13 26.87
C ARG A 423 -10.27 -5.23 27.86
N ASN A 424 -9.67 -4.09 28.19
CA ASN A 424 -10.21 -3.15 29.18
C ASN A 424 -10.82 -1.91 28.53
N ALA A 425 -10.90 -1.88 27.20
CA ALA A 425 -11.39 -0.76 26.43
C ALA A 425 -12.89 -0.51 26.67
N GLN A 426 -13.25 0.74 26.91
CA GLN A 426 -14.59 1.20 27.27
C GLN A 426 -15.03 2.38 26.41
N THR A 427 -14.44 2.56 25.23
CA THR A 427 -14.93 3.58 24.30
C THR A 427 -16.31 3.17 23.81
N GLU A 428 -17.27 4.07 23.98
CA GLU A 428 -18.61 3.86 23.46
C GLU A 428 -18.75 4.50 22.08
N ARG A 429 -18.28 5.74 21.95
CA ARG A 429 -18.49 6.55 20.75
C ARG A 429 -17.24 7.35 20.38
N ILE A 430 -17.06 7.55 19.08
CA ILE A 430 -16.08 8.49 18.50
C ILE A 430 -16.83 9.52 17.66
N LEU A 431 -16.68 10.79 18.00
CA LEU A 431 -17.21 11.92 17.23
C LEU A 431 -16.16 12.38 16.22
N ILE A 432 -16.55 12.51 14.95
CA ILE A 432 -15.67 13.04 13.91
C ILE A 432 -15.95 14.52 13.74
N GLU A 433 -15.02 15.37 14.18
CA GLU A 433 -15.13 16.82 14.03
C GLU A 433 -15.19 17.22 12.55
N GLY A 434 -16.01 18.21 12.23
CA GLY A 434 -16.24 18.68 10.85
C GLY A 434 -17.22 17.85 10.02
N LEU A 435 -17.51 16.59 10.40
CA LEU A 435 -18.49 15.74 9.72
C LEU A 435 -19.84 15.63 10.43
N GLY A 436 -19.92 15.97 11.71
CA GLY A 436 -21.13 15.74 12.53
C GLY A 436 -21.51 14.25 12.60
N ARG A 437 -20.56 13.35 12.34
CA ARG A 437 -20.77 11.90 12.32
C ARG A 437 -20.26 11.29 13.63
N THR A 438 -21.04 10.35 14.15
CA THR A 438 -20.68 9.56 15.33
C THR A 438 -20.47 8.11 14.92
N ILE A 439 -19.38 7.51 15.38
CA ILE A 439 -19.11 6.07 15.26
C ILE A 439 -19.45 5.43 16.59
N HIS A 440 -20.24 4.36 16.58
CA HIS A 440 -20.58 3.57 17.76
C HIS A 440 -19.65 2.36 17.84
N VAL A 441 -18.69 2.36 18.76
CA VAL A 441 -17.64 1.33 18.81
C VAL A 441 -17.88 0.27 19.89
N SER A 442 -18.94 0.39 20.68
CA SER A 442 -19.35 -0.60 21.68
C SER A 442 -19.75 -1.95 21.07
N THR A 443 -20.24 -1.96 19.83
CA THR A 443 -20.53 -3.20 19.10
C THR A 443 -19.24 -3.76 18.50
N ASN A 444 -19.04 -5.07 18.63
CA ASN A 444 -17.91 -5.75 18.01
C ASN A 444 -18.25 -6.17 16.57
N MET A 445 -17.78 -5.39 15.60
CA MET A 445 -17.87 -5.64 14.17
C MET A 445 -16.50 -6.00 13.58
N SER A 446 -15.57 -6.52 14.39
CA SER A 446 -14.19 -6.82 13.96
C SER A 446 -14.07 -7.91 12.88
N GLN A 447 -15.12 -8.71 12.68
CA GLN A 447 -15.27 -9.69 11.60
C GLN A 447 -16.03 -9.14 10.37
N GLY A 448 -16.54 -7.90 10.45
CA GLY A 448 -17.21 -7.22 9.35
C GLY A 448 -16.25 -6.60 8.34
N GLU A 449 -16.81 -5.90 7.35
CA GLU A 449 -16.03 -5.13 6.36
C GLU A 449 -15.59 -3.78 6.91
N GLU A 450 -14.36 -3.37 6.55
CA GLU A 450 -13.83 -2.05 6.88
C GLU A 450 -14.68 -0.93 6.26
N LYS A 451 -15.08 0.05 7.08
CA LYS A 451 -15.91 1.19 6.67
C LYS A 451 -15.01 2.36 6.28
N HIS A 452 -15.25 2.96 5.11
CA HIS A 452 -14.53 4.17 4.67
C HIS A 452 -14.81 5.34 5.60
N LEU A 453 -13.75 5.96 6.11
CA LEU A 453 -13.78 7.28 6.72
C LEU A 453 -13.64 8.29 5.57
N MET A 454 -14.77 8.72 4.99
CA MET A 454 -14.82 9.57 3.77
C MET A 454 -13.72 10.64 3.73
N ARG A 455 -13.14 10.85 2.54
CA ARG A 455 -12.16 11.91 2.29
C ARG A 455 -12.75 13.28 2.64
N LEU A 456 -12.24 13.86 3.70
CA LEU A 456 -12.67 15.15 4.22
C LEU A 456 -12.17 16.28 3.32
N LYS A 457 -13.01 17.31 3.12
CA LYS A 457 -12.56 18.61 2.57
C LYS A 457 -11.72 19.41 3.58
N ALA A 458 -11.71 18.99 4.83
CA ALA A 458 -10.97 19.62 5.91
C ALA A 458 -9.48 19.24 5.85
N PRO A 459 -8.56 20.13 6.24
CA PRO A 459 -7.11 19.86 6.21
C PRO A 459 -6.69 18.74 7.16
N TYR A 460 -7.53 18.40 8.16
CA TYR A 460 -7.29 17.32 9.10
C TYR A 460 -8.60 16.62 9.49
N VAL A 461 -8.46 15.45 10.09
CA VAL A 461 -9.52 14.67 10.72
C VAL A 461 -9.26 14.62 12.22
N LYS A 462 -10.22 15.06 13.04
CA LYS A 462 -10.15 14.95 14.50
C LYS A 462 -11.24 14.02 15.04
N LEU A 463 -10.80 12.96 15.70
CA LEU A 463 -11.62 11.92 16.32
C LEU A 463 -11.66 12.17 17.83
N LYS A 464 -12.82 12.60 18.36
CA LYS A 464 -13.03 12.89 19.78
C LYS A 464 -13.69 11.71 20.48
N PHE A 465 -13.17 11.32 21.64
CA PHE A 465 -13.79 10.28 22.47
C PHE A 465 -15.07 10.82 23.14
N ALA A 466 -16.12 10.03 23.17
CA ALA A 466 -17.42 10.44 23.71
C ALA A 466 -18.19 9.29 24.38
N VAL A 467 -19.03 9.67 25.34
CA VAL A 467 -20.05 8.82 25.98
C VAL A 467 -21.38 9.53 25.81
N GLU A 468 -22.42 8.78 25.45
CA GLU A 468 -23.74 9.33 25.11
C GLU A 468 -23.65 10.53 24.13
N ASN A 469 -23.91 11.75 24.60
CA ASN A 469 -23.87 13.00 23.84
C ASN A 469 -22.77 13.96 24.31
N GLN A 470 -21.86 13.53 25.19
CA GLN A 470 -20.80 14.36 25.77
C GLN A 470 -19.41 13.88 25.32
N THR A 471 -18.56 14.82 24.91
CA THR A 471 -17.13 14.55 24.66
C THR A 471 -16.40 14.33 25.97
N LEU A 472 -15.53 13.31 26.03
CA LEU A 472 -14.66 13.07 27.18
C LEU A 472 -13.46 14.04 27.22
N GLY A 473 -13.19 14.74 26.11
CA GLY A 473 -12.15 15.76 26.00
C GLY A 473 -10.87 15.29 25.35
N GLY A 474 -10.58 13.98 25.34
CA GLY A 474 -9.47 13.40 24.58
C GLY A 474 -9.75 13.32 23.08
N PHE A 475 -8.70 13.40 22.27
CA PHE A 475 -8.79 13.24 20.82
C PHE A 475 -7.57 12.55 20.19
N PHE A 476 -7.80 11.98 19.00
CA PHE A 476 -6.78 11.61 18.02
C PHE A 476 -7.00 12.43 16.74
N LYS A 477 -5.97 13.04 16.19
CA LYS A 477 -6.05 13.92 15.02
C LYS A 477 -4.96 13.55 14.00
N PHE A 478 -5.29 13.55 12.72
CA PHE A 478 -4.31 13.34 11.64
C PHE A 478 -4.61 14.22 10.44
N ILE A 479 -3.59 14.52 9.63
CA ILE A 479 -3.69 15.42 8.47
C ILE A 479 -4.18 14.62 7.26
N GLY A 480 -4.93 15.26 6.36
CA GLY A 480 -5.45 14.60 5.15
C GLY A 480 -4.39 14.31 4.08
N GLU A 481 -3.14 14.65 4.33
CA GLU A 481 -2.02 14.57 3.40
C GLU A 481 -0.77 14.07 4.14
N ALA A 482 0.07 13.32 3.42
CA ALA A 482 1.37 12.87 3.86
C ALA A 482 2.43 13.40 2.89
N VAL A 483 3.66 13.53 3.38
CA VAL A 483 4.81 13.93 2.58
C VAL A 483 5.52 12.69 2.07
N VAL A 484 5.78 12.65 0.76
CA VAL A 484 6.60 11.64 0.12
C VAL A 484 7.83 12.30 -0.47
N ASN A 485 9.01 11.68 -0.25
CA ASN A 485 10.31 12.12 -0.76
C ASN A 485 10.61 13.59 -0.46
N ASP A 486 10.24 14.03 0.76
CA ASP A 486 10.42 15.38 1.31
C ASP A 486 9.70 16.51 0.56
N THR A 487 9.13 16.27 -0.62
CA THR A 487 8.59 17.34 -1.49
C THR A 487 7.16 17.11 -1.95
N THR A 488 6.69 15.86 -2.03
CA THR A 488 5.42 15.53 -2.69
C THR A 488 4.32 15.30 -1.67
N LEU A 489 3.27 16.12 -1.69
CA LEU A 489 2.07 15.88 -0.90
C LEU A 489 1.21 14.82 -1.58
N VAL A 490 0.86 13.79 -0.82
CA VAL A 490 -0.01 12.71 -1.28
C VAL A 490 -1.22 12.59 -0.36
N PRO A 491 -2.41 12.27 -0.90
CA PRO A 491 -3.60 12.20 -0.08
C PRO A 491 -3.59 10.98 0.83
N VAL A 492 -4.05 11.19 2.05
CA VAL A 492 -4.26 10.15 3.05
C VAL A 492 -5.74 9.79 3.10
N ASN A 493 -6.05 8.50 2.97
CA ASN A 493 -7.40 7.99 3.19
C ASN A 493 -7.44 7.22 4.50
N ALA A 494 -8.62 7.02 5.07
CA ALA A 494 -8.76 6.22 6.27
C ALA A 494 -9.97 5.29 6.21
N SER A 495 -9.87 4.16 6.90
CA SER A 495 -10.98 3.23 7.10
C SER A 495 -10.97 2.72 8.53
N TYR A 496 -12.08 2.16 8.99
CA TYR A 496 -12.18 1.74 10.37
C TYR A 496 -13.06 0.50 10.59
N LEU A 497 -12.86 -0.14 11.74
CA LEU A 497 -13.75 -1.16 12.31
C LEU A 497 -14.12 -0.80 13.75
N GLU A 498 -15.39 -1.03 14.06
CA GLU A 498 -15.93 -1.01 15.42
C GLU A 498 -15.55 -2.33 16.10
N ALA A 499 -14.79 -2.30 17.20
CA ALA A 499 -14.13 -3.48 17.73
C ALA A 499 -14.55 -3.86 19.15
N GLY A 500 -15.71 -3.39 19.61
CA GLY A 500 -16.26 -3.77 20.91
C GLY A 500 -15.54 -3.09 22.07
N GLY A 501 -15.63 -1.76 22.13
CA GLY A 501 -15.00 -0.93 23.17
C GLY A 501 -13.82 -0.11 22.68
N TYR A 502 -13.40 -0.26 21.42
CA TYR A 502 -12.33 0.52 20.79
C TYR A 502 -12.53 0.64 19.28
N LEU A 503 -11.86 1.62 18.66
CA LEU A 503 -11.83 1.80 17.21
C LEU A 503 -10.54 1.20 16.64
N ARG A 504 -10.63 0.34 15.62
CA ARG A 504 -9.49 0.03 14.76
C ARG A 504 -9.50 1.00 13.61
N LEU A 505 -8.46 1.82 13.50
CA LEU A 505 -8.30 2.81 12.45
C LEU A 505 -7.14 2.39 11.53
N PHE A 506 -7.39 2.43 10.22
CA PHE A 506 -6.41 2.17 9.18
C PHE A 506 -6.19 3.44 8.36
N ILE A 507 -5.00 4.01 8.45
CA ILE A 507 -4.58 5.22 7.72
C ILE A 507 -3.77 4.77 6.51
N ALA A 508 -4.28 5.01 5.31
CA ALA A 508 -3.75 4.51 4.05
C ALA A 508 -2.91 5.56 3.31
N TYR A 509 -1.70 5.16 2.95
CA TYR A 509 -0.72 5.91 2.19
C TYR A 509 -0.55 5.29 0.79
N PRO A 510 -0.45 6.10 -0.28
CA PRO A 510 -0.20 5.57 -1.61
C PRO A 510 1.22 5.04 -1.77
N PHE A 511 1.46 4.32 -2.86
CA PHE A 511 2.79 3.86 -3.26
C PHE A 511 3.81 5.01 -3.31
N PHE A 512 4.97 4.82 -2.68
CA PHE A 512 6.06 5.81 -2.66
C PHE A 512 7.43 5.24 -3.08
N GLY A 513 7.46 4.03 -3.68
CA GLY A 513 8.69 3.38 -4.13
C GLY A 513 9.69 3.15 -2.99
N SER A 514 10.99 3.20 -3.31
CA SER A 514 12.08 3.13 -2.32
C SER A 514 12.31 4.44 -1.55
N GLY A 515 11.34 5.34 -1.64
CA GLY A 515 11.38 6.66 -1.07
C GLY A 515 11.08 6.70 0.42
N LYS A 516 10.75 7.90 0.88
CA LYS A 516 10.43 8.20 2.28
C LYS A 516 9.01 8.76 2.39
N LEU A 517 8.29 8.33 3.41
CA LEU A 517 6.97 8.82 3.80
C LEU A 517 7.05 9.48 5.19
N GLU A 518 6.49 10.67 5.34
CA GLU A 518 6.26 11.32 6.63
C GLU A 518 4.78 11.72 6.75
N HIS A 519 4.16 11.44 7.90
CA HIS A 519 2.78 11.83 8.19
C HIS A 519 2.62 12.19 9.67
N ASP A 520 1.80 13.20 9.99
CA ASP A 520 1.82 13.89 11.29
C ASP A 520 0.54 13.69 12.13
N PRO A 521 0.21 12.46 12.59
CA PRO A 521 -0.85 12.28 13.57
C PRO A 521 -0.49 12.92 14.92
N SER A 522 -1.50 13.09 15.76
CA SER A 522 -1.40 13.75 17.05
C SER A 522 -2.48 13.25 17.99
N ILE A 523 -2.20 13.34 19.29
CA ILE A 523 -3.15 13.08 20.37
C ILE A 523 -3.19 14.26 21.31
N GLY A 524 -4.26 14.37 22.08
CA GLY A 524 -4.31 15.41 23.09
C GLY A 524 -5.62 15.47 23.83
N VAL A 525 -5.74 16.51 24.64
CA VAL A 525 -6.97 16.92 25.30
C VAL A 525 -7.39 18.29 24.77
N ASP A 526 -8.69 18.52 24.59
CA ASP A 526 -9.20 19.83 24.23
C ASP A 526 -8.84 20.85 25.33
N VAL A 527 -8.31 22.01 24.90
CA VAL A 527 -7.93 23.15 25.75
C VAL A 527 -8.77 24.35 25.30
N ASP A 528 -9.61 24.84 26.22
CA ASP A 528 -10.63 25.86 25.95
C ASP A 528 -10.03 27.24 25.65
N GLU A 529 -9.00 27.65 26.40
CA GLU A 529 -8.29 28.92 26.23
C GLU A 529 -6.79 28.65 26.02
N ALA A 530 -6.39 28.45 24.77
CA ALA A 530 -4.98 28.37 24.42
C ALA A 530 -4.40 29.78 24.16
N PRO A 531 -3.19 30.11 24.64
CA PRO A 531 -2.54 31.37 24.30
C PRO A 531 -2.32 31.48 22.78
N GLN A 532 -2.17 32.70 22.26
CA GLN A 532 -1.81 32.92 20.86
C GLN A 532 -0.43 32.30 20.55
N PRO A 533 -0.16 31.86 19.31
CA PRO A 533 1.13 31.31 18.93
C PRO A 533 2.28 32.30 19.22
N THR A 534 3.26 31.87 20.02
CA THR A 534 4.41 32.72 20.38
C THR A 534 5.71 32.29 19.70
N TYR A 535 5.72 31.10 19.09
CA TYR A 535 6.89 30.53 18.41
C TYR A 535 6.47 29.90 17.09
N LYS A 536 7.38 29.97 16.12
CA LYS A 536 7.30 29.27 14.85
C LYS A 536 8.31 28.13 14.85
N ILE A 537 7.87 26.92 14.54
CA ILE A 537 8.67 25.70 14.65
C ILE A 537 8.86 25.11 13.25
N ARG A 538 10.12 24.96 12.83
CA ARG A 538 10.46 24.22 11.61
C ARG A 538 10.70 22.76 11.99
N VAL A 539 9.81 21.89 11.53
CA VAL A 539 9.92 20.45 11.79
C VAL A 539 11.03 19.87 10.92
N PRO A 540 11.97 19.10 11.49
CA PRO A 540 13.09 18.54 10.74
C PRO A 540 12.61 17.35 9.92
N SER A 541 12.99 17.31 8.64
CA SER A 541 12.80 16.12 7.81
C SER A 541 13.91 15.09 8.10
N GLY A 542 13.60 13.80 7.97
CA GLY A 542 14.63 12.75 7.89
C GLY A 542 14.94 12.09 9.23
N ALA A 543 16.22 11.89 9.56
CA ALA A 543 16.62 11.21 10.80
C ALA A 543 16.63 12.13 12.03
N SER A 544 16.79 13.44 11.84
CA SER A 544 16.73 14.39 12.95
C SER A 544 15.28 14.53 13.45
N TYR A 545 15.11 14.57 14.77
CA TYR A 545 13.81 14.80 15.41
C TYR A 545 13.77 16.07 16.27
N VAL A 546 14.90 16.77 16.43
CA VAL A 546 14.98 18.03 17.17
C VAL A 546 14.64 19.19 16.23
N PRO A 547 13.54 19.93 16.48
CA PRO A 547 13.12 21.02 15.61
C PRO A 547 13.87 22.32 15.87
N GLU A 548 13.85 23.21 14.87
CA GLU A 548 14.31 24.59 15.01
C GLU A 548 13.14 25.48 15.45
N ALA A 549 13.36 26.30 16.47
CA ALA A 549 12.33 27.15 17.05
C ALA A 549 12.72 28.63 17.02
N GLU A 550 11.87 29.46 16.41
CA GLU A 550 12.04 30.89 16.29
C GLU A 550 10.95 31.62 17.08
N ALA A 551 11.33 32.53 17.99
CA ALA A 551 10.38 33.40 18.67
C ALA A 551 9.68 34.31 17.65
N VAL A 552 8.34 34.37 17.71
CA VAL A 552 7.57 35.32 16.91
C VAL A 552 7.69 36.68 17.59
N THR A 553 8.55 37.55 17.08
CA THR A 553 8.51 38.97 17.49
C THR A 553 7.14 39.53 17.13
N PRO A 554 6.36 40.06 18.11
CA PRO A 554 5.19 40.83 17.76
C PRO A 554 5.65 41.92 16.80
N ALA A 555 4.97 42.08 15.66
CA ALA A 555 5.13 43.29 14.88
C ALA A 555 4.96 44.43 15.89
N LYS A 556 6.01 45.25 16.10
CA LYS A 556 5.86 46.49 16.86
C LYS A 556 4.66 47.17 16.24
N ALA A 557 3.57 47.27 16.97
CA ALA A 557 2.54 48.21 16.63
C ALA A 557 3.28 49.54 16.55
N LEU A 558 3.54 50.04 15.35
CA LEU A 558 3.73 51.46 15.15
C LEU A 558 2.39 52.04 15.61
N ILE A 559 2.30 52.34 16.91
CA ILE A 559 1.44 53.41 17.35
C ILE A 559 1.97 54.60 16.58
N PRO A 560 1.20 55.21 15.65
CA PRO A 560 1.61 56.47 15.08
C PRO A 560 1.77 57.41 16.27
N ILE A 561 3.00 57.83 16.55
CA ILE A 561 3.24 58.98 17.43
C ILE A 561 2.90 60.21 16.59
N GLU A 562 1.62 60.39 16.32
CA GLU A 562 1.04 61.64 15.87
C GLU A 562 -0.15 61.90 16.81
N PHE A 563 -0.15 63.08 17.43
CA PHE A 563 -1.11 63.59 18.42
C PHE A 563 -0.88 63.29 19.91
N ALA A 564 0.37 63.39 20.38
CA ALA A 564 0.65 63.70 21.81
C ALA A 564 1.53 64.97 21.99
N ALA A 565 1.46 65.92 21.05
CA ALA A 565 2.21 67.19 21.11
C ALA A 565 1.36 68.45 20.84
N LEU A 566 0.03 68.36 20.99
CA LEU A 566 -0.89 69.50 20.89
C LEU A 566 -1.94 69.41 22.01
N GLY A 567 -1.49 69.66 23.24
CA GLY A 567 -2.36 69.61 24.41
C GLY A 567 -1.75 70.08 25.74
N VAL A 568 -0.58 70.71 25.74
CA VAL A 568 0.06 71.24 26.97
C VAL A 568 0.52 72.71 26.82
N THR A 569 0.26 73.38 25.70
CA THR A 569 0.71 74.78 25.46
C THR A 569 -0.42 75.83 25.45
N ILE A 570 -1.62 75.50 25.96
CA ILE A 570 -2.73 76.49 26.10
C ILE A 570 -3.27 76.57 27.56
N ILE A 571 -2.71 75.81 28.52
CA ILE A 571 -3.07 75.93 29.95
C ILE A 571 -1.88 76.46 30.78
N THR A 572 -1.18 77.47 30.25
CA THR A 572 -0.18 78.25 30.98
C THR A 572 -0.29 79.76 30.75
N VAL A 573 -1.32 80.22 30.02
CA VAL A 573 -1.64 81.65 29.85
C VAL A 573 -2.95 82.04 30.57
N ALA A 574 -3.69 81.10 31.17
CA ALA A 574 -4.95 81.38 31.88
C ALA A 574 -4.86 81.41 33.42
N ILE A 575 -3.69 81.23 34.04
CA ILE A 575 -3.50 81.28 35.51
C ILE A 575 -2.37 82.24 35.90
N VAL A 576 -2.29 83.41 35.25
CA VAL A 576 -1.51 84.56 35.76
C VAL A 576 -2.31 85.88 35.75
N THR A 577 -3.53 85.91 35.21
CA THR A 577 -4.35 87.15 35.16
C THR A 577 -5.52 87.18 36.16
N VAL A 578 -5.45 86.49 37.30
CA VAL A 578 -6.50 86.56 38.36
C VAL A 578 -5.94 86.73 39.80
N VAL A 579 -4.66 87.10 39.99
CA VAL A 579 -4.13 87.41 41.36
C VAL A 579 -3.58 88.83 41.52
N VAL A 580 -3.86 89.74 40.57
CA VAL A 580 -3.62 91.19 40.79
C VAL A 580 -4.82 92.01 40.34
N VAL A 581 -6.00 91.78 40.93
CA VAL A 581 -7.00 92.81 41.31
C VAL A 581 -7.91 92.19 42.38
N SER A 582 -7.44 92.19 43.63
CA SER A 582 -8.29 92.33 44.81
C SER A 582 -7.44 93.03 45.87
N LYS A 583 -7.53 94.36 45.86
CA LYS A 583 -7.48 95.16 47.07
C LYS A 583 -8.80 95.02 47.79
#